data_AF-A0A3M6BTV7-F1
#
_entry.id   AF-A0A3M6BTV7-F1
#
_cell.length_a   1.000
_cell.length_b   1.000
_cell.length_c   1.000
_cell.angle_alpha   90.00
_cell.angle_beta   90.00
_cell.angle_gamma   90.00
#
_symmetry.space_group_name_H-M   'P 1'
#
loop_
_entity.id
_entity.type
_entity.pdbx_description
1 polymer ?
#
loop_
_entity_poly.entity_id
_entity_poly.type
_entity_poly.pdbx_seq_one_letter_code
_entity_poly.pdbx_strand_id
1 'polypeptide(L)'
;MKAFAELYAQLDATTSSNAKLAAMRDYFEKAAAEDAAWAVYFLSGGRPRQLVPTRVLREQAMTLASLPEWLFEESYQAVGDLAETLSLLLPQADHSNDEGLATWMEDKLLPLRG
;
A
#
# COMPACT_ATOMS: atom_id res chain seq x y z
N MET A 1 2.61 8.71 4.37
CA MET A 1 2.47 7.33 3.86
C MET A 1 3.81 6.70 3.50
N LYS A 2 4.73 7.39 2.80
CA LYS A 2 6.06 6.85 2.45
C LYS A 2 6.84 6.26 3.63
N ALA A 3 6.92 6.97 4.75
CA ALA A 3 7.60 6.49 5.96
C ALA A 3 7.02 5.17 6.48
N PHE A 4 5.70 4.96 6.36
CA PHE A 4 5.06 3.71 6.77
C PHE A 4 5.37 2.57 5.78
N ALA A 5 5.37 2.85 4.47
CA ALA A 5 5.79 1.86 3.47
C ALA A 5 7.25 1.43 3.68
N GLU A 6 8.11 2.36 4.04
CA GLU A 6 9.52 2.10 4.36
C GLU A 6 9.67 1.24 5.62
N LEU A 7 8.89 1.53 6.68
CA LEU A 7 8.80 0.66 7.85
C LEU A 7 8.36 -0.76 7.44
N TYR A 8 7.29 -0.88 6.65
CA TYR A 8 6.76 -2.19 6.26
C TYR A 8 7.81 -3.00 5.48
N ALA A 9 8.53 -2.36 4.55
CA ALA A 9 9.63 -3.00 3.82
C ALA A 9 10.78 -3.44 4.75
N GLN A 10 11.15 -2.63 5.73
CA GLN A 10 12.18 -3.01 6.72
C GLN A 10 11.73 -4.20 7.58
N LEU A 11 10.45 -4.26 7.95
CA LEU A 11 9.90 -5.36 8.74
C LEU A 11 9.83 -6.68 7.96
N ASP A 12 9.56 -6.61 6.66
CA ASP A 12 9.49 -7.77 5.77
C ASP A 12 10.89 -8.30 5.42
N ALA A 13 11.86 -7.41 5.23
CA ALA A 13 13.23 -7.75 4.87
C ALA A 13 14.05 -8.44 6.00
N THR A 14 13.47 -8.63 7.19
CA THR A 14 14.18 -9.22 8.34
C THR A 14 13.37 -10.26 9.11
N THR A 15 14.06 -11.26 9.64
CA THR A 15 13.52 -12.24 10.58
C THR A 15 13.89 -11.96 12.04
N SER A 16 14.76 -10.97 12.30
CA SER A 16 15.24 -10.64 13.64
C SER A 16 14.21 -9.82 14.42
N SER A 17 13.74 -10.35 15.55
CA SER A 17 12.82 -9.63 16.45
C SER A 17 13.39 -8.30 16.94
N ASN A 18 14.69 -8.25 17.23
CA ASN A 18 15.35 -7.03 17.70
C ASN A 18 15.43 -5.98 16.58
N ALA A 19 15.67 -6.40 15.34
CA ALA A 19 15.67 -5.49 14.20
C ALA A 19 14.27 -4.92 13.95
N LYS A 20 13.23 -5.76 14.03
CA LYS A 20 11.83 -5.30 13.92
C LYS A 20 11.48 -4.30 15.01
N LEU A 21 11.86 -4.58 16.26
CA LEU A 21 11.62 -3.67 17.38
C LEU A 21 12.31 -2.32 17.18
N ALA A 22 13.56 -2.33 16.71
CA ALA A 22 14.30 -1.09 16.42
C ALA A 22 13.61 -0.28 15.32
N ALA A 23 13.25 -0.89 14.20
CA ALA A 23 12.56 -0.22 13.10
C ALA A 23 11.21 0.39 13.54
N MET A 24 10.43 -0.36 14.33
CA MET A 24 9.16 0.15 14.88
C MET A 24 9.39 1.35 15.80
N ARG A 25 10.35 1.26 16.74
CA ARG A 25 10.66 2.38 17.64
C ARG A 25 11.07 3.62 16.84
N ASP A 26 11.99 3.46 15.90
CA ASP A 26 12.52 4.56 15.11
C ASP A 26 11.45 5.23 14.24
N TYR A 27 10.44 4.47 13.77
CA TYR A 27 9.26 5.02 13.10
C TYR A 27 8.36 5.77 14.08
N PHE A 28 7.99 5.17 15.21
CA PHE A 28 7.04 5.75 16.16
C PHE A 28 7.58 6.97 16.91
N GLU A 29 8.90 7.11 17.04
CA GLU A 29 9.53 8.33 17.58
C GLU A 29 9.35 9.55 16.66
N LYS A 30 9.18 9.33 15.35
CA LYS A 30 9.14 10.38 14.32
C LYS A 30 7.73 10.62 13.76
N ALA A 31 6.88 9.60 13.78
CA ALA A 31 5.55 9.67 13.20
C ALA A 31 4.63 10.63 13.98
N ALA A 32 3.80 11.38 13.26
CA ALA A 32 2.70 12.11 13.87
C ALA A 32 1.75 11.14 14.58
N ALA A 33 1.07 11.58 15.65
CA ALA A 33 0.23 10.71 16.47
C ALA A 33 -0.90 10.02 15.67
N GLU A 34 -1.48 10.72 14.69
CA GLU A 34 -2.49 10.19 13.77
C GLU A 34 -1.93 9.09 12.84
N ASP A 35 -0.74 9.30 12.27
CA ASP A 35 -0.03 8.30 11.46
C ASP A 35 0.36 7.08 12.28
N ALA A 36 0.80 7.30 13.52
CA ALA A 36 1.16 6.25 14.46
C ALA A 36 -0.06 5.38 14.82
N ALA A 37 -1.22 5.99 15.06
CA ALA A 37 -2.45 5.26 15.35
C ALA A 37 -2.85 4.32 14.20
N TRP A 38 -2.81 4.82 12.97
CA TRP A 38 -3.06 3.99 11.77
C TRP A 38 -2.01 2.88 11.60
N ALA A 39 -0.74 3.19 11.82
CA ALA A 39 0.32 2.19 11.73
C ALA A 39 0.14 1.06 12.75
N VAL A 40 -0.19 1.37 14.00
CA VAL A 40 -0.52 0.36 15.04
C VAL A 40 -1.72 -0.48 14.61
N TYR A 41 -2.78 0.15 14.09
CA TYR A 41 -3.95 -0.57 13.58
C TYR A 41 -3.55 -1.60 12.52
N PHE A 42 -2.77 -1.22 11.50
CA PHE A 42 -2.33 -2.15 10.46
C PHE A 42 -1.39 -3.25 10.98
N LEU A 43 -0.39 -2.90 11.79
CA LEU A 43 0.58 -3.85 12.32
C LEU A 43 -0.04 -4.86 13.30
N SER A 44 -1.16 -4.49 13.93
CA SER A 44 -1.96 -5.40 14.76
C SER A 44 -2.91 -6.31 13.95
N GLY A 45 -2.85 -6.25 12.61
CA GLY A 45 -3.67 -7.04 11.70
C GLY A 45 -4.99 -6.38 11.30
N GLY A 46 -5.22 -5.13 11.71
CA GLY A 46 -6.35 -4.32 11.28
C GLY A 46 -6.35 -4.08 9.78
N ARG A 47 -7.51 -4.22 9.14
CA ARG A 47 -7.70 -3.97 7.70
C ARG A 47 -9.04 -3.30 7.45
N PRO A 48 -9.07 -2.11 6.82
CA PRO A 48 -10.32 -1.50 6.36
C PRO A 48 -10.98 -2.41 5.32
N ARG A 49 -12.25 -2.77 5.54
CA ARG A 49 -12.95 -3.71 4.65
C ARG A 49 -13.51 -3.00 3.44
N GLN A 50 -13.31 -3.59 2.26
CA GLN A 50 -13.95 -3.21 0.99
C GLN A 50 -13.82 -1.71 0.66
N LEU A 51 -12.58 -1.20 0.61
CA LEU A 51 -12.32 0.19 0.21
C LEU A 51 -12.70 0.44 -1.26
N VAL A 52 -12.21 -0.41 -2.15
CA VAL A 52 -12.46 -0.33 -3.60
C VAL A 52 -12.67 -1.75 -4.13
N PRO A 53 -13.70 -2.01 -4.98
CA PRO A 53 -13.87 -3.32 -5.59
C PRO A 53 -12.67 -3.71 -6.46
N THR A 54 -12.20 -4.95 -6.32
CA THR A 54 -11.07 -5.48 -7.11
C THR A 54 -11.24 -5.31 -8.61
N ARG A 55 -12.47 -5.46 -9.12
CA ARG A 55 -12.80 -5.26 -10.54
C ARG A 55 -12.43 -3.84 -11.02
N VAL A 56 -12.75 -2.82 -10.23
CA VAL A 56 -12.44 -1.42 -10.55
C VAL A 56 -10.92 -1.21 -10.62
N LEU A 57 -10.17 -1.77 -9.66
CA LEU A 57 -8.71 -1.67 -9.67
C LEU A 57 -8.10 -2.29 -10.94
N ARG A 58 -8.59 -3.47 -11.36
CA ARG A 58 -8.13 -4.13 -12.61
C ARG A 58 -8.45 -3.28 -13.84
N GLU A 59 -9.68 -2.79 -13.95
CA GLU A 59 -10.12 -1.94 -15.07
C GLU A 59 -9.29 -0.66 -15.18
N GLN A 60 -9.04 0.02 -14.06
CA GLN A 60 -8.22 1.23 -14.04
C GLN A 60 -6.77 0.93 -14.42
N ALA A 61 -6.20 -0.16 -13.92
CA ALA A 61 -4.82 -0.55 -14.23
C ALA A 61 -4.62 -0.89 -15.71
N MET A 62 -5.53 -1.67 -16.30
CA MET A 62 -5.51 -1.97 -17.74
C MET A 62 -5.61 -0.69 -18.57
N THR A 63 -6.49 0.24 -18.17
CA THR A 63 -6.67 1.52 -18.85
C THR A 63 -5.41 2.39 -18.76
N LEU A 64 -4.84 2.56 -17.57
CA LEU A 64 -3.65 3.40 -17.33
C LEU A 64 -2.39 2.81 -17.99
N ALA A 65 -2.24 1.49 -17.97
CA ALA A 65 -1.12 0.80 -18.60
C ALA A 65 -1.31 0.58 -20.11
N SER A 66 -2.48 0.92 -20.67
CA SER A 66 -2.85 0.62 -22.07
C SER A 66 -2.69 -0.85 -22.45
N LEU A 67 -3.09 -1.75 -21.54
CA LEU A 67 -2.95 -3.21 -21.72
C LEU A 67 -4.31 -3.84 -22.07
N PRO A 68 -4.35 -4.77 -23.05
CA PRO A 68 -5.53 -5.60 -23.27
C PRO A 68 -5.70 -6.61 -22.12
N GLU A 69 -6.94 -7.02 -21.87
CA GLU A 69 -7.31 -7.91 -20.75
C GLU A 69 -6.50 -9.20 -20.71
N TRP A 70 -6.31 -9.87 -21.86
CA TRP A 70 -5.55 -11.11 -21.91
C TRP A 70 -4.12 -10.95 -21.40
N LEU A 71 -3.45 -9.82 -21.68
CA LEU A 71 -2.07 -9.59 -21.27
C LEU A 71 -1.99 -9.22 -19.79
N PHE A 72 -3.01 -8.54 -19.26
CA PHE A 72 -3.15 -8.31 -17.83
C PHE A 72 -3.32 -9.64 -17.07
N GLU A 73 -4.17 -10.55 -17.55
CA GLU A 73 -4.38 -11.84 -16.90
C GLU A 73 -3.14 -12.74 -16.96
N GLU A 74 -2.42 -12.79 -18.07
CA GLU A 74 -1.13 -13.50 -18.15
C GLU A 74 -0.10 -12.93 -17.17
N SER A 75 -0.03 -11.59 -17.06
CA SER A 75 0.85 -10.92 -16.09
C SER A 75 0.48 -11.26 -14.65
N TYR A 76 -0.82 -11.23 -14.34
CA TYR A 76 -1.34 -11.59 -13.02
C TYR A 76 -1.05 -13.06 -12.68
N GLN A 77 -1.24 -13.98 -13.63
CA GLN A 77 -0.92 -15.40 -13.42
C GLN A 77 0.57 -15.66 -13.20
N ALA A 78 1.44 -14.92 -13.89
CA ALA A 78 2.88 -15.04 -13.72
C ALA A 78 3.37 -14.53 -12.35
N VAL A 79 2.76 -13.46 -11.83
CA VAL A 79 3.14 -12.84 -10.54
C VAL A 79 2.45 -13.52 -9.35
N GLY A 80 1.16 -13.86 -9.48
CA GLY A 80 0.37 -14.53 -8.44
C GLY A 80 -0.22 -13.62 -7.37
N ASP A 81 0.20 -12.36 -7.28
CA ASP A 81 -0.34 -11.34 -6.38
C ASP A 81 -0.84 -10.09 -7.14
N LEU A 82 -2.04 -9.62 -6.78
CA LEU A 82 -2.64 -8.50 -7.50
C LEU A 82 -1.96 -7.19 -7.16
N ALA A 83 -1.60 -6.94 -5.89
CA ALA A 83 -0.98 -5.68 -5.50
C ALA A 83 0.39 -5.53 -6.18
N GLU A 84 1.18 -6.62 -6.22
CA GLU A 84 2.45 -6.67 -6.93
C GLU A 84 2.25 -6.46 -8.45
N THR A 85 1.31 -7.18 -9.06
CA THR A 85 0.96 -7.01 -10.49
C THR A 85 0.62 -5.55 -10.82
N LEU A 86 -0.22 -4.92 -10.00
CA LEU A 86 -0.58 -3.51 -10.18
C LEU A 86 0.64 -2.59 -10.04
N SER A 87 1.49 -2.82 -9.05
CA SER A 87 2.70 -2.02 -8.82
C SER A 87 3.72 -2.11 -9.98
N LEU A 88 3.74 -3.25 -10.69
CA LEU A 88 4.64 -3.49 -11.82
C LEU A 88 4.10 -2.94 -13.15
N LEU A 89 2.77 -2.96 -13.34
CA LEU A 89 2.14 -2.57 -14.61
C LEU A 89 1.80 -1.08 -14.69
N LEU A 90 1.53 -0.43 -13.55
CA LEU A 90 1.15 0.98 -13.57
C LEU A 90 2.32 1.85 -14.07
N PRO A 91 2.03 2.86 -14.93
CA PRO A 91 3.05 3.81 -15.35
C PRO A 91 3.58 4.60 -14.16
N GLN A 92 4.77 5.18 -14.31
CA GLN A 92 5.31 6.08 -13.28
C GLN A 92 4.36 7.25 -13.05
N ALA A 93 4.13 7.58 -11.78
CA ALA A 93 3.29 8.71 -11.42
C ALA A 93 4.00 10.03 -11.77
N ASP A 94 3.28 10.94 -12.43
CA ASP A 94 3.78 12.28 -12.77
C ASP A 94 3.98 13.18 -11.53
N HIS A 95 3.38 12.80 -10.40
CA HIS A 95 3.39 13.56 -9.16
C HIS A 95 3.75 12.67 -7.98
N SER A 96 4.55 13.21 -7.07
CA SER A 96 4.79 12.63 -5.76
C SER A 96 3.86 13.25 -4.73
N ASN A 97 3.49 12.47 -3.72
CA ASN A 97 2.74 12.94 -2.56
C ASN A 97 3.49 12.52 -1.29
N ASP A 98 3.71 13.48 -0.40
CA ASP A 98 4.40 13.29 0.88
C ASP A 98 3.43 13.32 2.08
N GLU A 99 2.12 13.37 1.84
CA GLU A 99 1.07 13.31 2.87
C GLU A 99 1.21 12.07 3.78
N GLY A 100 0.81 12.24 5.04
CA GLY A 100 0.85 11.24 6.10
C GLY A 100 0.00 10.01 5.82
N LEU A 101 0.24 8.93 6.57
CA LEU A 101 -0.59 7.72 6.47
C LEU A 101 -2.06 8.03 6.80
N ALA A 102 -2.32 8.85 7.82
CA ALA A 102 -3.65 9.24 8.24
C ALA A 102 -4.42 9.97 7.13
N THR A 103 -3.81 10.98 6.49
CA THR A 103 -4.40 11.71 5.35
C THR A 103 -4.76 10.77 4.20
N TRP A 104 -3.87 9.84 3.85
CA TRP A 104 -4.17 8.83 2.82
C TRP A 104 -5.37 7.96 3.19
N MET A 105 -5.45 7.54 4.45
CA MET A 105 -6.55 6.72 4.94
C MET A 105 -7.87 7.49 4.98
N GLU A 106 -7.90 8.65 5.62
CA GLU A 106 -9.11 9.39 5.96
C GLU A 106 -9.66 10.21 4.79
N ASP A 107 -8.78 10.83 4.00
CA ASP A 107 -9.18 11.78 2.97
C ASP A 107 -9.15 11.20 1.56
N LYS A 108 -8.38 10.13 1.32
CA LYS A 108 -8.20 9.55 -0.03
C LYS A 108 -8.84 8.18 -0.18
N LEU A 109 -8.64 7.27 0.78
CA LEU A 109 -9.05 5.86 0.64
C LEU A 109 -10.42 5.55 1.25
N LEU A 110 -10.67 5.93 2.51
CA LEU A 110 -11.95 5.69 3.17
C LEU A 110 -13.14 6.35 2.46
N PRO A 111 -13.02 7.54 1.83
CA PRO A 111 -14.13 8.14 1.09
C PRO A 111 -14.51 7.40 -0.19
N LEU A 112 -13.63 6.55 -0.73
CA LEU A 112 -13.92 5.72 -1.90
C LEU A 112 -14.81 4.52 -1.54
N ARG A 113 -15.05 4.28 -0.25
CA ARG A 113 -15.90 3.22 0.24
C ARG A 113 -17.36 3.51 -0.14
N GLY A 114 -17.85 2.77 -1.13
CA GLY A 114 -19.22 2.83 -1.65
C GLY A 114 -19.44 1.72 -2.65
#